data_AF-A0A672FBE1-F1
#
_entry.id   AF-A0A672FBE1-F1
#
_cell.length_a   1.000
_cell.length_b   1.000
_cell.length_c   1.000
_cell.angle_alpha   90.00
_cell.angle_beta   90.00
_cell.angle_gamma   90.00
#
_symmetry.space_group_name_H-M   'P 1'
#
loop_
_entity.id
_entity.type
_entity.pdbx_description
1 polymer ?
#
loop_
_entity_poly.entity_id
_entity_poly.type
_entity_poly.pdbx_seq_one_letter_code
_entity_poly.pdbx_strand_id
1 'polypeptide(L)'
;KFSQQLCDSMEQLLLTCADENLFSVDESDPLGLSHFCIGSSQLGQLRVTSFRYCKLSPYSTQMNTGLFKRMRWNVERLREETDGDTDLYFLCYEDVIEEEGIVESKGNAAGQWSIGRWGQVLPDPDAETTFYWILCGVSLGQYVKLVDLGRDEPSSSSATDYMHQLLLSQTQHQ
;
A
#
# COMPACT_ATOMS: atom_id res chain seq x y z
N LYS A 1 -9.56 -17.32 -7.69
CA LYS A 1 -8.17 -17.22 -8.21
C LYS A 1 -8.01 -15.86 -8.84
N PHE A 2 -6.96 -15.13 -8.46
CA PHE A 2 -6.68 -13.80 -8.98
C PHE A 2 -6.03 -13.90 -10.38
N SER A 3 -6.43 -13.02 -11.32
CA SER A 3 -5.93 -13.02 -12.70
C SER A 3 -4.95 -11.87 -12.94
N GLN A 4 -3.66 -12.19 -13.02
CA GLN A 4 -2.62 -11.20 -13.29
C GLN A 4 -2.85 -10.50 -14.64
N GLN A 5 -3.19 -11.26 -15.69
CA GLN A 5 -3.43 -10.71 -17.03
C GLN A 5 -4.55 -9.66 -17.05
N LEU A 6 -5.63 -9.88 -16.29
CA LEU A 6 -6.72 -8.92 -16.20
C LEU A 6 -6.28 -7.65 -15.46
N CYS A 7 -5.51 -7.80 -14.38
CA CYS A 7 -4.93 -6.67 -13.65
C CYS A 7 -4.02 -5.84 -14.54
N ASP A 8 -3.12 -6.47 -15.28
CA ASP A 8 -2.20 -5.78 -16.19
C ASP A 8 -2.98 -5.06 -17.31
N SER A 9 -3.99 -5.73 -17.88
CA SER A 9 -4.83 -5.15 -18.94
C SER A 9 -5.60 -3.92 -18.44
N MET A 10 -6.11 -3.97 -17.20
CA MET A 10 -6.82 -2.85 -16.59
C MET A 10 -5.88 -1.71 -16.23
N GLU A 11 -4.69 -2.00 -15.71
CA GLU A 11 -3.65 -1.00 -15.44
C GLU A 11 -3.25 -0.26 -16.72
N GLN A 12 -2.99 -0.99 -17.82
CA GLN A 12 -2.65 -0.40 -19.12
C GLN A 12 -3.77 0.46 -19.70
N LEU A 13 -5.03 0.03 -19.59
CA LEU A 13 -6.17 0.83 -20.01
C LEU A 13 -6.24 2.16 -19.26
N LEU A 14 -6.10 2.12 -17.93
CA LEU A 14 -6.17 3.32 -17.09
C LEU A 14 -5.01 4.29 -17.38
N LEU A 15 -3.80 3.76 -17.58
CA LEU A 15 -2.64 4.56 -17.96
C LEU A 15 -2.85 5.22 -19.34
N THR A 16 -3.37 4.48 -20.31
CA THR A 16 -3.68 5.03 -21.65
C THR A 16 -4.70 6.16 -21.55
N CYS A 17 -5.77 6.00 -20.76
CA CYS A 17 -6.75 7.06 -20.55
C CYS A 17 -6.15 8.29 -19.84
N ALA A 18 -5.23 8.08 -18.90
CA ALA A 18 -4.55 9.18 -18.21
C ALA A 18 -3.60 9.94 -19.15
N ASP A 19 -2.92 9.25 -20.05
CA ASP A 19 -2.04 9.86 -21.06
C ASP A 19 -2.84 10.71 -22.07
N GLU A 20 -4.08 10.33 -22.35
CA GLU A 20 -5.06 11.13 -23.12
C GLU A 20 -5.73 12.25 -22.28
N ASN A 21 -5.24 12.51 -21.06
CA ASN A 21 -5.71 13.54 -20.14
C ASN A 21 -7.19 13.41 -19.74
N LEU A 22 -7.76 12.20 -19.74
CA LEU A 22 -9.13 11.98 -19.30
C LEU A 22 -9.28 12.09 -17.77
N PHE A 23 -8.23 11.74 -17.03
CA PHE A 23 -8.13 11.89 -15.58
C PHE A 23 -6.67 11.87 -15.12
N SER A 24 -6.38 12.42 -13.94
CA SER A 24 -5.09 12.25 -13.28
C SER A 24 -5.02 10.89 -12.58
N VAL A 25 -3.82 10.30 -12.53
CA VAL A 25 -3.53 9.12 -11.70
C VAL A 25 -2.63 9.47 -10.51
N ASP A 26 -2.41 10.76 -10.28
CA ASP A 26 -1.75 11.27 -9.07
C ASP A 26 -2.68 11.06 -7.86
N GLU A 27 -2.15 10.50 -6.79
CA GLU A 27 -2.91 10.26 -5.56
C GLU A 27 -3.26 11.57 -4.82
N SER A 28 -2.51 12.64 -5.08
CA SER A 28 -2.81 13.98 -4.53
C SER A 28 -3.98 14.68 -5.21
N ASP A 29 -4.42 14.20 -6.39
CA ASP A 29 -5.58 14.73 -7.09
C ASP A 29 -6.87 14.08 -6.56
N PRO A 30 -7.76 14.83 -5.87
CA PRO A 30 -9.00 14.27 -5.34
C PRO A 30 -10.01 13.86 -6.43
N LEU A 31 -9.84 14.32 -7.67
CA LEU A 31 -10.69 13.93 -8.80
C LEU A 31 -10.02 12.86 -9.68
N GLY A 32 -8.80 12.46 -9.34
CA GLY A 32 -8.04 11.45 -10.05
C GLY A 32 -8.46 10.01 -9.73
N LEU A 33 -7.91 9.08 -10.50
CA LEU A 33 -8.03 7.64 -10.32
C LEU A 33 -6.64 7.02 -10.15
N SER A 34 -6.06 7.19 -8.97
CA SER A 34 -4.70 6.71 -8.67
C SER A 34 -4.59 5.20 -8.49
N HIS A 35 -5.68 4.53 -8.14
CA HIS A 35 -5.73 3.10 -7.88
C HIS A 35 -7.09 2.50 -8.25
N PHE A 36 -7.11 1.18 -8.45
CA PHE A 36 -8.33 0.44 -8.75
C PHE A 36 -8.45 -0.81 -7.86
N CYS A 37 -9.69 -1.20 -7.58
CA CYS A 37 -9.99 -2.44 -6.87
C CYS A 37 -9.77 -3.62 -7.80
N ILE A 38 -9.03 -4.60 -7.31
CA ILE A 38 -8.70 -5.81 -8.03
C ILE A 38 -9.66 -6.95 -7.68
N GLY A 39 -10.20 -6.91 -6.46
CA GLY A 39 -11.15 -7.89 -5.94
C GLY A 39 -10.96 -8.13 -4.45
N SER A 40 -11.83 -8.99 -3.91
CA SER A 40 -11.77 -9.41 -2.51
C SER A 40 -11.68 -10.93 -2.40
N SER A 41 -11.08 -11.40 -1.31
CA SER A 41 -11.04 -12.80 -0.94
C SER A 41 -11.35 -12.96 0.55
N GLN A 42 -11.72 -14.16 0.95
CA GLN A 42 -12.01 -14.48 2.34
C GLN A 42 -10.99 -15.51 2.85
N LEU A 43 -10.40 -15.20 4.01
CA LEU A 43 -9.42 -16.02 4.69
C LEU A 43 -9.91 -16.27 6.13
N GLY A 44 -10.70 -17.34 6.30
CA GLY A 44 -11.38 -17.60 7.57
C GLY A 44 -12.37 -16.49 7.92
N GLN A 45 -12.13 -15.80 9.04
CA GLN A 45 -12.91 -14.63 9.49
C GLN A 45 -12.38 -13.30 8.94
N LEU A 46 -11.35 -13.32 8.09
CA LEU A 46 -10.81 -12.11 7.47
C LEU A 46 -11.36 -11.94 6.07
N ARG A 47 -11.80 -10.73 5.72
CA ARG A 47 -11.99 -10.32 4.32
C ARG A 47 -10.79 -9.47 3.90
N VAL A 48 -10.18 -9.84 2.79
CA VAL A 48 -9.02 -9.15 2.22
C VAL A 48 -9.42 -8.54 0.89
N THR A 49 -9.54 -7.22 0.83
CA THR A 49 -9.84 -6.46 -0.40
C THR A 49 -8.55 -5.86 -0.95
N SER A 50 -8.23 -6.15 -2.21
CA SER A 50 -6.94 -5.79 -2.83
C SER A 50 -7.11 -4.65 -3.82
N PHE A 51 -6.17 -3.71 -3.81
CA PHE A 51 -6.12 -2.55 -4.70
C PHE A 51 -4.74 -2.41 -5.34
N ARG A 52 -4.68 -2.01 -6.61
CA ARG A 52 -3.44 -1.73 -7.37
C ARG A 52 -3.36 -0.25 -7.62
N TYR A 53 -2.19 0.34 -7.35
CA TYR A 53 -1.90 1.70 -7.76
C TYR A 53 -1.42 1.71 -9.22
N CYS A 54 -1.93 2.65 -10.01
CA CYS A 54 -1.60 2.80 -11.43
C CYS A 54 -0.12 3.19 -11.63
N LYS A 55 0.47 3.86 -10.65
CA LYS A 55 1.88 4.28 -10.61
C LYS A 55 2.44 4.07 -9.20
N LEU A 56 3.75 4.14 -9.03
CA LEU A 56 4.36 4.20 -7.70
C LEU A 56 3.94 5.52 -7.03
N SER A 57 3.16 5.44 -5.97
CA SER A 57 2.64 6.60 -5.24
C SER A 57 3.39 6.79 -3.93
N PRO A 58 3.84 8.01 -3.56
CA PRO A 58 4.52 8.25 -2.29
C PRO A 58 3.72 7.71 -1.10
N TYR A 59 4.39 7.02 -0.17
CA TYR A 59 3.73 6.46 1.00
C TYR A 59 3.14 7.54 1.90
N SER A 60 3.87 8.65 2.06
CA SER A 60 3.42 9.86 2.76
C SER A 60 3.35 11.03 1.78
N THR A 61 2.31 11.84 1.92
CA THR A 61 2.15 13.11 1.19
C THR A 61 2.90 14.27 1.83
N GLN A 62 3.37 14.11 3.07
CA GLN A 62 4.05 15.18 3.83
C GLN A 62 5.57 15.12 3.74
N MET A 63 6.14 13.91 3.66
CA MET A 63 7.58 13.70 3.70
C MET A 63 8.01 12.70 2.64
N ASN A 64 9.11 12.98 1.96
CA ASN A 64 9.74 12.02 1.08
C ASN A 64 10.48 10.98 1.94
N THR A 65 9.86 9.82 2.12
CA THR A 65 10.46 8.70 2.85
C THR A 65 11.27 7.77 1.95
N GLY A 66 11.33 8.03 0.63
CA GLY A 66 11.84 7.07 -0.35
C GLY A 66 10.95 5.83 -0.50
N LEU A 67 9.80 5.79 0.16
CA LEU A 67 8.89 4.65 0.15
C LEU A 67 7.69 4.93 -0.76
N PHE A 68 7.43 4.02 -1.70
CA PHE A 68 6.40 4.17 -2.70
C PHE A 68 5.44 2.98 -2.70
N LYS A 69 4.15 3.24 -2.59
CA LYS A 69 3.06 2.25 -2.63
C LYS A 69 2.87 1.72 -4.05
N ARG A 70 2.68 0.41 -4.15
CA ARG A 70 2.29 -0.28 -5.38
C ARG A 70 0.97 -1.03 -5.26
N MET A 71 0.69 -1.60 -4.08
CA MET A 71 -0.59 -2.24 -3.77
C MET A 71 -1.03 -1.93 -2.35
N ARG A 72 -2.34 -2.00 -2.12
CA ARG A 72 -2.98 -1.92 -0.80
C ARG A 72 -3.88 -3.13 -0.58
N TRP A 73 -3.86 -3.67 0.62
CA TRP A 73 -4.86 -4.62 1.11
C TRP A 73 -5.59 -4.05 2.30
N ASN A 74 -6.91 -4.05 2.25
CA ASN A 74 -7.76 -3.77 3.38
C ASN A 74 -8.14 -5.12 4.01
N VAL A 75 -7.80 -5.31 5.28
CA VAL A 75 -8.08 -6.55 6.01
C VAL A 75 -9.13 -6.26 7.06
N GLU A 76 -10.35 -6.71 6.80
CA GLU A 76 -11.51 -6.55 7.68
C GLU A 76 -11.71 -7.83 8.50
N ARG A 77 -11.93 -7.71 9.81
CA ARG A 77 -12.38 -8.82 10.66
C ARG A 77 -13.91 -8.93 10.60
N LEU A 78 -14.42 -10.03 10.07
CA LEU A 78 -15.84 -10.35 10.01
C LEU A 78 -16.32 -10.78 11.40
N ARG A 79 -16.80 -9.83 12.21
CA ARG A 79 -17.52 -10.08 13.47
C ARG A 79 -19.00 -9.74 13.28
N GLU A 80 -19.87 -10.41 14.03
CA GLU A 80 -21.33 -10.34 13.82
C GLU A 80 -21.98 -9.00 14.21
N GLU A 81 -21.33 -8.15 15.03
CA GLU A 81 -22.01 -7.00 15.66
C GLU A 81 -21.25 -5.66 15.68
N THR A 82 -20.07 -5.56 15.08
CA THR A 82 -19.32 -4.28 15.00
C THR A 82 -18.72 -4.09 13.62
N ASP A 83 -18.81 -2.86 13.10
CA ASP A 83 -18.06 -2.43 11.93
C ASP A 83 -16.57 -2.67 12.26
N GLY A 84 -16.00 -3.68 11.59
CA GLY A 84 -14.74 -4.26 11.98
C GLY A 84 -13.59 -3.30 11.74
N ASP A 85 -12.70 -3.17 12.71
CA ASP A 85 -11.44 -2.47 12.55
C ASP A 85 -10.73 -2.97 11.28
N THR A 86 -10.36 -2.04 10.39
CA THR A 86 -9.80 -2.36 9.07
C THR A 86 -8.31 -2.11 9.10
N ASP A 87 -7.55 -3.19 9.15
CA ASP A 87 -6.09 -3.14 9.10
C ASP A 87 -5.64 -2.90 7.65
N LEU A 88 -4.85 -1.84 7.41
CA LEU A 88 -4.30 -1.52 6.09
C LEU A 88 -2.88 -2.06 5.92
N TYR A 89 -2.67 -2.79 4.83
CA TYR A 89 -1.36 -3.31 4.44
C TYR A 89 -0.97 -2.79 3.07
N PHE A 90 0.33 -2.64 2.83
CA PHE A 90 0.87 -2.07 1.60
C PHE A 90 2.06 -2.88 1.10
N LEU A 91 2.08 -3.09 -0.21
CA LEU A 91 3.30 -3.43 -0.94
C LEU A 91 3.98 -2.13 -1.29
N CYS A 92 5.22 -1.97 -0.84
CA CYS A 92 6.00 -0.79 -1.08
C CYS A 92 7.33 -1.13 -1.75
N TYR A 93 7.79 -0.22 -2.60
CA TYR A 93 9.16 -0.12 -3.07
C TYR A 93 9.88 0.93 -2.24
N GLU A 94 11.01 0.55 -1.65
CA GLU A 94 11.91 1.41 -0.92
C GLU A 94 13.06 1.78 -1.84
N ASP A 95 13.09 3.04 -2.26
CA ASP A 95 14.17 3.61 -3.05
C ASP A 95 15.33 4.00 -2.14
N VAL A 96 16.55 3.75 -2.59
CA VAL A 96 17.74 4.15 -1.84
C VAL A 96 17.94 5.65 -2.11
N ILE A 97 17.47 6.49 -1.19
CA ILE A 97 17.84 7.91 -1.22
C ILE A 97 19.33 7.97 -0.89
N GLU A 98 20.18 8.07 -1.92
CA GLU A 98 21.58 8.41 -1.74
C GLU A 98 21.62 9.82 -1.13
N GLU A 99 21.99 9.94 0.15
CA GLU A 99 22.27 11.23 0.76
C GLU A 99 23.31 11.96 -0.11
N GLU A 100 23.01 13.18 -0.54
CA GLU A 100 23.91 13.99 -1.36
C GLU A 100 25.24 14.20 -0.62
N GLY A 101 26.24 13.38 -0.94
CA GLY A 101 27.50 13.41 -0.21
C GLY A 101 28.53 12.36 -0.63
N ILE A 102 29.09 12.52 -1.84
CA ILE A 102 30.41 12.01 -2.25
C ILE A 102 30.55 10.47 -2.21
N VAL A 103 30.02 9.75 -3.21
CA VAL A 103 30.79 8.73 -3.95
C VAL A 103 30.20 8.57 -5.34
N GLU A 104 31.02 8.70 -6.39
CA GLU A 104 30.71 8.21 -7.73
C GLU A 104 30.61 6.67 -7.71
N SER A 105 29.50 6.09 -7.24
CA SER A 105 29.20 4.68 -7.43
C SER A 105 28.20 4.50 -8.56
N LYS A 106 28.75 4.19 -9.73
CA LYS A 106 28.05 3.69 -10.90
C LYS A 106 27.02 2.61 -10.53
N GLY A 107 25.74 2.97 -10.63
CA GLY A 107 24.59 2.13 -10.98
C GLY A 107 24.55 0.71 -10.44
N ASN A 108 24.13 0.53 -9.18
CA ASN A 108 23.39 -0.68 -8.78
C ASN A 108 22.72 -0.60 -7.38
N ALA A 109 22.30 0.58 -6.91
CA ALA A 109 21.43 0.68 -5.74
C ALA A 109 19.99 0.31 -6.16
N ALA A 110 19.74 -0.96 -6.45
CA ALA A 110 18.41 -1.45 -6.73
C ALA A 110 17.60 -1.44 -5.42
N GLY A 111 16.55 -0.63 -5.36
CA GLY A 111 15.65 -0.56 -4.22
C GLY A 111 14.97 -1.90 -3.90
N GLN A 112 14.29 -1.96 -2.76
CA GLN A 112 13.75 -3.20 -2.22
C GLN A 112 12.23 -3.17 -2.10
N TRP A 113 11.60 -4.29 -2.42
CA TRP A 113 10.19 -4.53 -2.25
C TRP A 113 9.91 -5.16 -0.89
N SER A 114 8.88 -4.66 -0.21
CA SER A 114 8.43 -5.24 1.06
C SER A 114 6.92 -5.12 1.23
N ILE A 115 6.36 -5.99 2.07
CA ILE A 115 4.99 -5.86 2.59
C ILE A 115 5.08 -5.34 4.02
N GLY A 116 4.24 -4.37 4.34
CA GLY A 116 4.16 -3.79 5.67
C GLY A 116 2.76 -3.31 5.99
N ARG A 117 2.49 -3.12 7.28
CA ARG A 117 1.22 -2.56 7.76
C ARG A 117 1.33 -1.06 7.97
N TRP A 118 0.21 -0.37 7.81
CA TRP A 118 0.06 0.99 8.29
C TRP A 118 -0.05 0.99 9.81
N GLY A 119 0.84 1.73 10.47
CA GLY A 119 0.69 2.10 11.87
C GLY A 119 0.31 3.56 11.97
N GLN A 120 -0.84 3.88 12.56
CA GLN A 120 -1.21 5.28 12.80
C GLN A 120 -0.25 5.92 13.80
N VAL A 121 0.26 7.10 13.46
CA VAL A 121 1.14 7.93 14.32
C VAL A 121 0.42 9.22 14.70
N LEU A 122 -0.12 9.95 13.71
CA LEU A 122 -0.96 11.13 13.94
C LEU A 122 -2.28 10.99 13.18
N PRO A 123 -3.41 11.47 13.73
CA PRO A 123 -3.56 11.88 15.13
C PRO A 123 -3.28 10.71 16.07
N ASP A 124 -2.78 11.01 17.27
CA ASP A 124 -2.43 9.98 18.25
C ASP A 124 -3.67 9.13 18.56
N PRO A 125 -3.65 7.81 18.29
CA PRO A 125 -4.79 6.95 18.51
C PRO A 125 -5.18 6.85 19.99
N ASP A 126 -4.23 7.12 20.90
CA ASP A 126 -4.43 7.06 22.35
C ASP A 126 -4.79 8.42 22.97
N ALA A 127 -4.91 9.48 22.14
CA ALA A 127 -5.26 10.81 22.64
C ALA A 127 -6.69 10.85 23.19
N GLU A 128 -6.85 11.33 24.44
CA GLU A 128 -8.14 11.42 25.13
C GLU A 128 -9.13 12.42 24.50
N THR A 129 -8.70 13.24 23.53
CA THR A 129 -9.53 14.29 22.94
C THR A 129 -9.59 14.21 21.41
N THR A 130 -10.80 14.36 20.88
CA THR A 130 -11.06 14.47 19.45
C THR A 130 -10.49 15.75 18.82
N PHE A 131 -10.03 16.71 19.61
CA PHE A 131 -9.39 17.93 19.11
C PHE A 131 -8.15 17.64 18.27
N TYR A 132 -7.33 16.66 18.64
CA TYR A 132 -6.17 16.28 17.84
C TYR A 132 -6.58 15.75 16.47
N TRP A 133 -7.69 15.01 16.39
CA TRP A 133 -8.23 14.50 15.13
C TRP A 133 -8.75 15.62 14.23
N ILE A 134 -9.41 16.64 14.81
CA ILE A 134 -9.95 17.79 14.07
C ILE A 134 -8.82 18.70 13.55
N LEU A 135 -7.76 18.88 14.33
CA LEU A 135 -6.63 19.74 13.97
C LEU A 135 -5.58 19.05 13.09
N CYS A 136 -5.62 17.73 12.99
CA CYS A 136 -4.71 16.96 12.14
C CYS A 136 -5.14 17.07 10.67
N GLY A 137 -4.60 18.05 9.96
CA GLY A 137 -4.93 18.29 8.55
C GLY A 137 -4.61 17.12 7.61
N VAL A 138 -3.66 16.25 7.97
CA VAL A 138 -3.33 15.02 7.25
C VAL A 138 -2.85 13.99 8.27
N SER A 139 -3.36 12.75 8.22
CA SER A 139 -2.90 11.67 9.09
C SER A 139 -1.46 11.27 8.76
N LEU A 140 -0.66 11.02 9.79
CA LEU A 140 0.69 10.50 9.65
C LEU A 140 0.67 9.02 10.02
N GLY A 141 1.12 8.18 9.10
CA GLY A 141 1.33 6.76 9.37
C GLY A 141 2.79 6.38 9.19
N GLN A 142 3.22 5.45 10.03
CA GLN A 142 4.47 4.75 9.88
C GLN A 142 4.25 3.47 9.07
N TYR A 143 5.20 3.18 8.19
CA TYR A 143 5.26 1.89 7.53
C TYR A 143 5.98 0.89 8.43
N VAL A 144 5.22 -0.04 9.02
CA VAL A 144 5.82 -1.13 9.79
C VAL A 144 6.06 -2.29 8.84
N LYS A 145 7.31 -2.42 8.37
CA LYS A 145 7.76 -3.51 7.49
C LYS A 145 7.56 -4.87 8.17
N LEU A 146 6.99 -5.83 7.45
CA LEU A 146 6.68 -7.18 7.95
C LEU A 146 7.39 -8.29 7.16
N VAL A 147 7.52 -8.12 5.85
CA VAL A 147 8.12 -9.12 4.96
C VAL A 147 8.96 -8.42 3.89
N ASP A 148 10.23 -8.81 3.76
CA ASP A 148 11.11 -8.42 2.65
C ASP A 148 10.93 -9.37 1.45
N LEU A 149 10.74 -8.83 0.25
CA LEU A 149 10.52 -9.57 -0.99
C LEU A 149 11.70 -9.51 -1.97
N GLY A 150 12.70 -8.68 -1.68
CA GLY A 150 13.90 -8.54 -2.51
C GLY A 150 13.80 -7.43 -3.54
N ARG A 151 14.48 -7.58 -4.69
CA ARG A 151 14.66 -6.49 -5.67
C ARG A 151 13.66 -6.51 -6.82
N ASP A 152 13.13 -7.68 -7.14
CA ASP A 152 12.22 -7.85 -8.26
C ASP A 152 10.78 -7.50 -7.83
N GLU A 153 10.08 -6.70 -8.64
CA GLU A 153 8.68 -6.38 -8.37
C GLU A 153 7.85 -7.67 -8.41
N PRO A 154 7.15 -8.05 -7.32
CA PRO A 154 6.22 -9.16 -7.35
C PRO A 154 5.00 -8.81 -8.22
N SER A 155 4.52 -9.79 -8.97
CA SER A 155 3.21 -9.68 -9.63
C SER A 155 2.12 -9.42 -8.58
N SER A 156 1.02 -8.77 -8.97
CA SER A 156 -0.15 -8.59 -8.09
C SER A 156 -0.65 -9.91 -7.48
N SER A 157 -0.51 -11.02 -8.22
CA SER A 157 -0.88 -12.35 -7.76
C SER A 157 0.03 -12.85 -6.66
N SER A 158 1.34 -12.85 -6.91
CA SER A 158 2.33 -13.32 -5.96
C SER A 158 2.37 -12.46 -4.71
N ALA A 159 2.26 -11.13 -4.86
CA ALA A 159 2.16 -10.19 -3.75
C ALA A 159 0.96 -10.50 -2.85
N THR A 160 -0.21 -10.78 -3.44
CA THR A 160 -1.42 -11.16 -2.69
C THR A 160 -1.26 -12.53 -2.02
N ASP A 161 -0.59 -13.49 -2.68
CA ASP A 161 -0.30 -14.80 -2.07
C ASP A 161 0.63 -14.66 -0.86
N TYR A 162 1.68 -13.83 -0.93
CA TYR A 162 2.54 -13.51 0.23
C TYR A 162 1.74 -12.85 1.36
N MET A 163 0.83 -11.93 1.02
CA MET A 163 -0.04 -11.29 2.01
C MET A 163 -0.96 -12.30 2.71
N HIS A 164 -1.54 -13.25 1.98
CA HIS A 164 -2.35 -14.31 2.58
C HIS A 164 -1.52 -15.22 3.50
N GLN A 165 -0.30 -15.59 3.10
CA GLN A 165 0.60 -16.38 3.94
C GLN A 165 0.96 -15.63 5.24
N LEU A 166 1.23 -14.34 5.14
CA LEU A 166 1.49 -13.48 6.29
C LEU A 166 0.30 -13.49 7.27
N LEU A 167 -0.92 -13.27 6.78
CA LEU A 167 -2.12 -13.28 7.63
C LEU A 167 -2.37 -14.65 8.28
N LEU A 168 -2.21 -15.74 7.52
CA LEU A 168 -2.34 -17.10 8.06
C LEU A 168 -1.34 -17.34 9.20
N SER A 169 -0.09 -16.93 9.05
CA SER A 169 0.93 -17.09 10.08
C SER A 169 0.60 -16.32 11.36
N GLN A 170 0.00 -15.13 11.24
CA GLN A 170 -0.40 -14.32 12.40
C GLN A 170 -1.61 -14.91 13.12
N THR A 171 -2.57 -15.48 12.40
CA THR A 171 -3.74 -16.16 13.01
C THR A 171 -3.39 -17.45 13.74
N GLN A 172 -2.24 -18.08 13.47
CA GLN A 172 -1.77 -19.27 14.19
C GLN A 172 -1.09 -18.97 15.52
N HIS A 173 -0.72 -17.71 15.77
CA HIS A 173 -0.03 -17.25 16.98
C HIS A 173 -0.93 -16.43 17.92
N GLN A 174 -2.22 -16.33 17.62
CA GLN A 174 -3.27 -15.79 18.50
C GLN A 174 -4.07 -16.92 19.15
#